data_AF-A0A1B9G701-F1
#
_entry.id   AF-A0A1B9G701-F1
#
_cell.length_a   1.000
_cell.length_b   1.000
_cell.length_c   1.000
_cell.angle_alpha   90.00
_cell.angle_beta   90.00
_cell.angle_gamma   90.00
#
_symmetry.space_group_name_H-M   'P 1'
#
loop_
_entity.id
_entity.type
_entity.pdbx_description
1 polymer ?
#
loop_
_entity_poly.entity_id
_entity_poly.type
_entity_poly.pdbx_seq_one_letter_code
_entity_poly.pdbx_strand_id
1 'polypeptide(L)'
;MSILTFSLSSLILFLASVSADPFFVVQHGNAIVTSRRDPIISPGGVSGHVHSIVGSSSFKPSYDYQNSLNGKCTSASVSVDKSNYWVPQLYRKLGEGKLELVKMNRVNTSSPIEQMYEFPKGRKMLAGNPFRNTFDANDPAQAAVEYVCLGTDDTPMNGA
;
A
#
# COMPACT_ATOMS: atom_id res chain seq x y z
N MET A 1 -49.97 -56.27 6.07
CA MET A 1 -50.17 -55.32 4.96
C MET A 1 -49.91 -53.93 5.52
N SER A 2 -48.70 -53.40 5.35
CA SER A 2 -48.29 -52.10 5.93
C SER A 2 -47.87 -51.19 4.79
N ILE A 3 -48.56 -50.06 4.66
CA ILE A 3 -48.39 -49.10 3.56
C ILE A 3 -47.37 -48.06 4.04
N LEU A 4 -46.20 -47.98 3.38
CA LEU A 4 -45.21 -46.93 3.61
C LEU A 4 -45.70 -45.62 2.96
N THR A 5 -45.96 -44.60 3.78
CA THR A 5 -46.15 -43.22 3.31
C THR A 5 -44.80 -42.50 3.27
N PHE A 6 -44.33 -42.09 2.09
CA PHE A 6 -43.15 -41.23 1.94
C PHE A 6 -43.58 -39.76 2.00
N SER A 7 -43.09 -39.02 3.00
CA SER A 7 -43.26 -37.57 3.12
C SER A 7 -42.18 -36.85 2.31
N LEU A 8 -42.60 -36.11 1.28
CA LEU A 8 -41.72 -35.23 0.49
C LEU A 8 -41.48 -33.92 1.27
N SER A 9 -40.36 -33.82 1.97
CA SER A 9 -39.87 -32.52 2.46
C SER A 9 -39.17 -31.77 1.32
N SER A 10 -39.79 -30.69 0.84
CA SER A 10 -39.16 -29.77 -0.12
C SER A 10 -38.07 -28.95 0.55
N LEU A 11 -36.84 -29.09 0.07
CA LEU A 11 -35.69 -28.31 0.52
C LEU A 11 -35.70 -26.95 -0.21
N ILE A 12 -36.08 -25.88 0.49
CA ILE A 12 -35.97 -24.51 -0.02
C ILE A 12 -34.51 -24.05 0.14
N LEU A 13 -33.79 -23.93 -0.97
CA LEU A 13 -32.46 -23.31 -1.01
C LEU A 13 -32.62 -21.78 -0.90
N PHE A 14 -32.30 -21.23 0.27
CA PHE A 14 -32.08 -19.79 0.40
C PHE A 14 -30.77 -19.41 -0.31
N LEU A 15 -30.86 -18.72 -1.44
CA LEU A 15 -29.71 -18.02 -2.01
C LEU A 15 -29.42 -16.81 -1.12
N ALA A 16 -28.42 -16.93 -0.25
CA ALA A 16 -27.84 -15.77 0.41
C ALA A 16 -27.20 -14.87 -0.66
N SER A 17 -27.69 -13.64 -0.78
CA SER A 17 -27.08 -12.62 -1.63
C SER A 17 -25.73 -12.25 -1.01
N VAL A 18 -24.63 -12.75 -1.56
CA VAL A 18 -23.29 -12.26 -1.23
C VAL A 18 -23.17 -10.87 -1.84
N SER A 19 -23.28 -9.84 -1.00
CA SER A 19 -22.85 -8.49 -1.36
C SER A 19 -21.33 -8.48 -1.37
N ALA A 20 -20.72 -8.42 -2.54
CA ALA A 20 -19.32 -8.05 -2.67
C ALA A 20 -19.27 -6.54 -2.94
N ASP A 21 -18.56 -5.79 -2.12
CA ASP A 21 -18.21 -4.41 -2.45
C ASP A 21 -17.07 -4.45 -3.48
N PRO A 22 -17.28 -4.04 -4.74
CA PRO A 22 -16.17 -3.95 -5.69
C PRO A 22 -15.06 -3.03 -5.15
N PHE A 23 -13.81 -3.33 -5.42
CA PHE A 23 -12.71 -2.39 -5.17
C PHE A 23 -11.66 -2.56 -6.25
N PHE A 24 -10.95 -1.49 -6.57
CA PHE A 24 -9.86 -1.52 -7.53
C PHE A 24 -8.52 -1.51 -6.78
N VAL A 25 -7.64 -2.46 -7.11
CA VAL A 25 -6.29 -2.54 -6.55
C VAL A 25 -5.27 -2.60 -7.66
N VAL A 26 -4.30 -1.69 -7.62
CA VAL A 26 -3.05 -1.82 -8.33
C VAL A 26 -2.04 -2.45 -7.38
N GLN A 27 -1.58 -3.63 -7.74
CA GLN A 27 -0.58 -4.37 -6.97
C GLN A 27 0.80 -4.01 -7.51
N HIS A 28 1.75 -3.75 -6.62
CA HIS A 28 3.15 -3.64 -6.99
C HIS A 28 3.91 -4.89 -6.56
N GLY A 29 4.75 -5.40 -7.45
CA GLY A 29 5.71 -6.45 -7.16
C GLY A 29 6.87 -5.97 -6.29
N ASN A 30 8.03 -6.60 -6.45
CA ASN A 30 9.23 -6.26 -5.69
C ASN A 30 9.66 -4.80 -5.87
N ALA A 31 10.31 -4.26 -4.83
CA ALA A 31 10.96 -2.96 -4.91
C ALA A 31 11.96 -2.91 -6.07
N ILE A 32 11.90 -1.85 -6.87
CA ILE A 32 12.84 -1.61 -7.97
C ILE A 32 14.22 -1.21 -7.44
N VAL A 33 14.25 -0.54 -6.28
CA VAL A 33 15.47 -0.20 -5.56
C VAL A 33 15.15 0.07 -4.09
N THR A 34 16.09 -0.22 -3.20
CA THR A 34 16.08 0.26 -1.81
C THR A 34 17.27 1.20 -1.63
N SER A 35 17.02 2.48 -1.36
CA SER A 35 18.08 3.49 -1.29
C SER A 35 17.65 4.75 -0.57
N ARG A 36 18.62 5.61 -0.24
CA ARG A 36 18.39 6.94 0.37
C ARG A 36 18.04 7.98 -0.69
N ARG A 37 17.00 7.73 -1.49
CA ARG A 37 16.49 8.66 -2.51
C ARG A 37 15.12 9.16 -2.10
N ASP A 38 14.95 10.48 -2.13
CA ASP A 38 13.66 11.14 -1.92
C ASP A 38 13.58 12.41 -2.79
N PRO A 39 12.92 12.34 -3.96
CA PRO A 39 12.79 13.49 -4.85
C PRO A 39 11.81 14.57 -4.39
N ILE A 40 11.17 14.40 -3.22
CA ILE A 40 10.29 15.40 -2.59
C ILE A 40 11.05 16.14 -1.48
N ILE A 41 11.64 15.40 -0.53
CA ILE A 41 12.32 15.99 0.64
C ILE A 41 13.78 16.36 0.35
N SER A 42 14.49 15.58 -0.47
CA SER A 42 15.91 15.79 -0.75
C SER A 42 16.21 15.68 -2.25
N PRO A 43 15.60 16.55 -3.09
CA PRO A 43 15.74 16.47 -4.54
C PRO A 43 17.20 16.59 -4.97
N GLY A 44 17.69 15.60 -5.72
CA GLY A 44 19.09 15.52 -6.15
C GLY A 44 20.10 15.13 -5.06
N GLY A 45 19.66 15.04 -3.80
CA GLY A 45 20.50 14.74 -2.65
C GLY A 45 20.32 13.32 -2.09
N VAL A 46 20.89 13.11 -0.92
CA VAL A 46 20.78 11.88 -0.15
C VAL A 46 19.72 12.08 0.94
N SER A 47 18.68 11.25 0.95
CA SER A 47 17.62 11.32 1.96
C SER A 47 18.15 11.01 3.38
N GLY A 48 17.52 11.58 4.40
CA GLY A 48 17.80 11.33 5.80
C GLY A 48 17.67 9.86 6.21
N HIS A 49 16.82 9.09 5.51
CA HIS A 49 16.62 7.66 5.78
C HIS A 49 16.51 6.85 4.48
N VAL A 50 16.48 5.51 4.61
CA VAL A 50 16.40 4.56 3.50
C VAL A 50 14.95 4.32 3.13
N HIS A 51 14.66 4.30 1.84
CA HIS A 51 13.34 3.99 1.29
C HIS A 51 13.33 2.69 0.51
N SER A 52 12.23 1.94 0.59
CA SER A 52 11.85 0.95 -0.41
C SER A 52 11.08 1.65 -1.51
N ILE A 53 11.43 1.45 -2.79
CA ILE A 53 10.80 2.15 -3.90
C ILE A 53 10.16 1.16 -4.88
N VAL A 54 8.92 1.44 -5.30
CA VAL A 54 8.17 0.70 -6.33
C VAL A 54 7.69 1.65 -7.43
N GLY A 55 7.24 1.08 -8.55
CA GLY A 55 6.67 1.81 -9.68
C GLY A 55 7.57 1.81 -10.91
N SER A 56 7.58 2.93 -11.64
CA SER A 56 8.37 3.09 -12.87
C SER A 56 9.89 2.94 -12.67
N SER A 57 10.54 2.29 -13.64
CA SER A 57 11.99 2.08 -13.66
C SER A 57 12.83 3.35 -13.92
N SER A 58 12.19 4.48 -14.18
CA SER A 58 12.85 5.78 -14.35
C SER A 58 13.01 6.59 -13.06
N PHE A 59 12.69 6.00 -11.90
CA PHE A 59 12.87 6.66 -10.61
C PHE A 59 14.32 7.09 -10.39
N LYS A 60 14.51 8.35 -10.01
CA LYS A 60 15.84 8.95 -9.84
C LYS A 60 15.80 10.11 -8.83
N PRO A 61 16.95 10.57 -8.29
CA PRO A 61 17.00 11.56 -7.21
C PRO A 61 16.36 12.92 -7.54
N SER A 62 16.39 13.36 -8.79
CA SER A 62 15.64 14.53 -9.27
C SER A 62 14.57 14.06 -10.24
N TYR A 63 13.30 14.19 -9.86
CA TYR A 63 12.20 13.48 -10.51
C TYR A 63 11.10 14.43 -10.97
N ASP A 64 10.61 14.22 -12.19
CA ASP A 64 9.55 14.98 -12.83
C ASP A 64 8.60 14.05 -13.60
N TYR A 65 7.51 14.60 -14.11
CA TYR A 65 6.47 13.87 -14.83
C TYR A 65 6.98 13.19 -16.12
N GLN A 66 7.83 13.85 -16.90
CA GLN A 66 8.32 13.29 -18.17
C GLN A 66 9.25 12.10 -17.92
N ASN A 67 10.04 12.16 -16.85
CA ASN A 67 10.87 11.05 -16.42
C ASN A 67 10.02 9.81 -16.12
N SER A 68 8.92 9.97 -15.36
CA SER A 68 7.97 8.88 -15.06
C SER A 68 7.52 8.16 -16.34
N LEU A 69 6.99 8.92 -17.31
CA LEU A 69 6.48 8.40 -18.58
C LEU A 69 7.53 7.66 -19.41
N ASN A 70 8.78 8.12 -19.38
CA ASN A 70 9.88 7.54 -20.13
C ASN A 70 10.43 6.22 -19.52
N GLY A 71 9.84 5.74 -18.41
CA GLY A 71 10.22 4.48 -17.80
C GLY A 71 9.84 3.26 -18.63
N LYS A 72 10.86 2.46 -18.99
CA LYS A 72 10.70 1.27 -19.85
C LYS A 72 9.79 0.20 -19.24
N CYS A 73 9.75 0.10 -17.91
CA CYS A 73 8.94 -0.88 -17.19
C CYS A 73 8.43 -0.28 -15.86
N THR A 74 7.52 -1.00 -15.20
CA THR A 74 6.95 -0.63 -13.90
C THR A 74 6.83 -1.90 -13.04
N SER A 75 6.89 -1.76 -11.72
CA SER A 75 6.55 -2.88 -10.82
C SER A 75 5.05 -3.04 -10.58
N ALA A 76 4.21 -2.13 -11.09
CA ALA A 76 2.76 -2.20 -11.00
C ALA A 76 2.17 -3.33 -11.88
N SER A 77 1.05 -3.90 -11.46
CA SER A 77 0.27 -4.88 -12.24
C SER A 77 -0.36 -4.28 -13.50
N VAL A 78 -0.53 -2.95 -13.53
CA VAL A 78 -1.03 -2.19 -14.67
C VAL A 78 0.16 -1.55 -15.39
N SER A 79 0.49 -2.04 -16.58
CA SER A 79 1.73 -1.69 -17.29
C SER A 79 1.86 -0.21 -17.69
N VAL A 80 0.73 0.48 -17.86
CA VAL A 80 0.66 1.91 -18.17
C VAL A 80 0.82 2.79 -16.92
N ASP A 81 0.73 2.22 -15.72
CA ASP A 81 0.98 2.96 -14.49
C ASP A 81 2.50 3.13 -14.27
N LYS A 82 2.95 4.37 -14.44
CA LYS A 82 4.34 4.80 -14.25
C LYS A 82 4.54 5.64 -12.98
N SER A 83 3.54 5.75 -12.12
CA SER A 83 3.71 6.40 -10.83
C SER A 83 4.79 5.68 -10.00
N ASN A 84 5.41 6.42 -9.07
CA ASN A 84 6.40 5.87 -8.16
C ASN A 84 5.96 6.13 -6.73
N TYR A 85 6.12 5.11 -5.88
CA TYR A 85 5.81 5.16 -4.46
C TYR A 85 7.02 4.70 -3.68
N TRP A 86 7.26 5.32 -2.54
CA TRP A 86 8.35 4.94 -1.67
C TRP A 86 7.97 5.13 -0.21
N VAL A 87 8.42 4.18 0.61
CA VAL A 87 8.11 4.14 2.05
C VAL A 87 9.41 3.99 2.83
N PRO A 88 9.52 4.58 4.03
CA PRO A 88 10.70 4.41 4.88
C PRO A 88 10.88 2.93 5.23
N GLN A 89 12.12 2.47 5.19
CA GLN A 89 12.45 1.10 5.57
C GLN A 89 12.46 0.93 7.08
N LEU A 90 11.87 -0.17 7.54
CA LEU A 90 11.91 -0.58 8.93
C LEU A 90 13.17 -1.41 9.20
N TYR A 91 13.78 -1.19 10.36
CA TYR A 91 14.94 -1.96 10.81
C TYR A 91 14.63 -2.60 12.15
N ARG A 92 14.89 -3.91 12.25
CA ARG A 92 14.89 -4.62 13.52
C ARG A 92 16.23 -4.39 14.20
N LYS A 93 16.19 -3.86 15.42
CA LYS A 93 17.38 -3.78 16.28
C LYS A 93 17.64 -5.14 16.91
N LEU A 94 18.81 -5.69 16.65
CA LEU A 94 19.32 -6.92 17.24
C LEU A 94 20.26 -6.58 18.42
N GLY A 95 20.76 -7.62 19.10
CA GLY A 95 21.80 -7.46 20.11
C GLY A 95 23.03 -6.71 19.59
N GLU A 96 23.76 -6.08 20.51
CA GLU A 96 25.04 -5.40 20.20
C GLU A 96 24.93 -4.25 19.18
N GLY A 97 23.75 -3.63 19.05
CA GLY A 97 23.55 -2.48 18.15
C GLY A 97 23.44 -2.84 16.67
N LYS A 98 23.39 -4.13 16.32
CA LYS A 98 23.17 -4.59 14.94
C LYS A 98 21.76 -4.22 14.48
N LEU A 99 21.64 -3.80 13.23
CA LEU A 99 20.36 -3.50 12.57
C LEU A 99 20.15 -4.45 11.41
N GLU A 100 18.96 -5.03 11.32
CA GLU A 100 18.55 -5.89 10.23
C GLU A 100 17.37 -5.24 9.48
N LEU A 101 17.51 -5.13 8.17
CA LEU A 101 16.46 -4.57 7.32
C LEU A 101 15.26 -5.52 7.27
N VAL A 102 14.09 -5.02 7.65
CA VAL A 102 12.81 -5.70 7.42
C VAL A 102 12.38 -5.38 5.99
N LYS A 103 12.64 -6.30 5.07
CA LYS A 103 12.34 -6.08 3.65
C LYS A 103 10.84 -5.92 3.44
N MET A 104 10.45 -4.80 2.84
CA MET A 104 9.11 -4.59 2.31
C MET A 104 8.74 -5.72 1.33
N ASN A 105 7.60 -6.36 1.57
CA ASN A 105 7.13 -7.48 0.77
C ASN A 105 6.36 -7.01 -0.49
N ARG A 106 5.33 -6.18 -0.30
CA ARG A 106 4.43 -5.71 -1.37
C ARG A 106 3.84 -4.35 -1.03
N VAL A 107 3.39 -3.65 -2.06
CA VAL A 107 2.62 -2.40 -1.95
C VAL A 107 1.36 -2.56 -2.79
N ASN A 108 0.22 -2.19 -2.22
CA ASN A 108 -1.04 -2.12 -2.93
C ASN A 108 -1.51 -0.67 -2.87
N THR A 109 -1.95 -0.14 -4.00
CA THR A 109 -2.70 1.11 -4.04
C THR A 109 -4.14 0.77 -4.38
N SER A 110 -5.07 1.21 -3.53
CA SER A 110 -6.48 0.89 -3.65
C SER A 110 -7.32 2.16 -3.53
N SER A 111 -8.46 2.15 -4.21
CA SER A 111 -9.48 3.19 -4.07
C SER A 111 -10.83 2.53 -3.78
N PRO A 112 -11.67 3.13 -2.92
CA PRO A 112 -13.09 2.81 -2.90
C PRO A 112 -13.72 3.09 -4.27
N ILE A 113 -14.94 2.58 -4.51
CA ILE A 113 -15.70 2.80 -5.74
C ILE A 113 -16.22 4.23 -5.77
N GLU A 114 -15.33 5.15 -6.08
CA GLU A 114 -15.66 6.54 -6.33
C GLU A 114 -15.27 6.88 -7.76
N GLN A 115 -15.83 7.97 -8.29
CA GLN A 115 -15.44 8.47 -9.60
C GLN A 115 -13.96 8.85 -9.56
N MET A 116 -13.11 8.04 -10.21
CA MET A 116 -11.68 8.28 -10.27
C MET A 116 -11.35 9.33 -11.33
N TYR A 117 -10.55 10.31 -10.93
CA TYR A 117 -9.94 11.29 -11.80
C TYR A 117 -8.45 11.03 -11.91
N GLU A 118 -7.85 11.37 -13.05
CA GLU A 118 -6.39 11.33 -13.15
C GLU A 118 -5.75 12.34 -12.20
N PHE A 119 -4.61 11.96 -11.61
CA PHE A 119 -3.80 12.92 -10.89
C PHE A 119 -3.24 13.96 -11.89
N PRO A 120 -3.26 15.28 -11.55
CA PRO A 120 -2.58 16.30 -12.32
C PRO A 120 -1.13 15.94 -12.59
N LYS A 121 -0.66 16.31 -13.78
CA LYS A 121 0.71 16.05 -14.22
C LYS A 121 1.70 16.65 -13.23
N GLY A 122 2.66 15.83 -12.80
CA GLY A 122 3.71 16.26 -11.87
C GLY A 122 3.27 16.34 -10.41
N ARG A 123 2.07 15.85 -10.05
CA ARG A 123 1.65 15.74 -8.64
C ARG A 123 2.71 14.97 -7.84
N LYS A 124 3.15 15.58 -6.75
CA LYS A 124 4.00 14.99 -5.71
C LYS A 124 3.25 15.09 -4.38
N MET A 125 3.25 14.03 -3.61
CA MET A 125 2.59 13.98 -2.31
C MET A 125 3.53 13.36 -1.28
N LEU A 126 3.48 13.91 -0.08
CA LEU A 126 4.15 13.36 1.09
C LEU A 126 3.09 13.15 2.16
N ALA A 127 3.13 12.01 2.84
CA ALA A 127 2.26 11.69 3.96
C ALA A 127 3.10 11.31 5.18
N GLY A 128 2.60 11.67 6.36
CA GLY A 128 3.26 11.43 7.64
C GLY A 128 4.29 12.49 8.03
N ASN A 129 4.78 12.37 9.27
CA ASN A 129 5.82 13.23 9.83
C ASN A 129 6.89 12.32 10.48
N PRO A 130 8.15 12.33 10.00
CA PRO A 130 9.20 11.45 10.51
C PRO A 130 9.65 11.77 11.94
N PHE A 131 9.24 12.92 12.49
CA PHE A 131 9.55 13.34 13.85
C PHE A 131 8.38 13.14 14.83
N ARG A 132 7.25 12.58 14.36
CA ARG A 132 6.09 12.33 15.21
C ARG A 132 6.41 11.20 16.20
N ASN A 133 6.12 11.46 17.47
CA ASN A 133 6.30 10.55 18.60
C ASN A 133 5.08 10.50 19.53
N THR A 134 3.94 11.02 19.06
CA THR A 134 2.63 11.00 19.73
C THR A 134 1.54 10.90 18.68
N PHE A 135 0.41 10.28 19.03
CA PHE A 135 -0.77 10.18 18.17
C PHE A 135 -1.92 11.06 18.67
N ASP A 136 -2.50 11.87 17.79
CA ASP A 136 -3.75 12.60 18.00
C ASP A 136 -4.84 12.04 17.08
N ALA A 137 -5.84 11.41 17.68
CA ALA A 137 -6.98 10.82 16.96
C ALA A 137 -7.88 11.87 16.28
N ASN A 138 -7.80 13.14 16.70
CA ASN A 138 -8.58 14.22 16.11
C ASN A 138 -7.89 14.84 14.90
N ASP A 139 -6.63 14.49 14.64
CA ASP A 139 -5.88 14.93 13.46
C ASP A 139 -6.03 13.90 12.33
N PRO A 140 -6.83 14.21 11.29
CA PRO A 140 -7.06 13.27 10.18
C PRO A 140 -5.77 12.92 9.41
N ALA A 141 -4.74 13.77 9.44
CA ALA A 141 -3.45 13.46 8.82
C ALA A 141 -2.69 12.36 9.58
N GLN A 142 -2.98 12.20 10.89
CA GLN A 142 -2.39 11.14 11.70
C GLN A 142 -3.15 9.82 11.55
N ALA A 143 -4.48 9.88 11.46
CA ALA A 143 -5.33 8.73 11.16
C ALA A 143 -5.12 8.17 9.74
N ALA A 144 -4.57 8.95 8.80
CA ALA A 144 -4.28 8.48 7.45
C ALA A 144 -3.09 7.49 7.35
N VAL A 145 -2.29 7.33 8.41
CA VAL A 145 -1.13 6.43 8.44
C VAL A 145 -1.23 5.52 9.66
N GLU A 146 -1.64 4.28 9.41
CA GLU A 146 -1.86 3.25 10.42
C GLU A 146 -0.96 2.03 10.18
N TYR A 147 -0.66 1.28 11.24
CA TYR A 147 0.07 0.02 11.17
C TYR A 147 -0.83 -1.09 11.68
N VAL A 148 -0.91 -2.21 10.98
CA VAL A 148 -1.67 -3.38 11.47
C VAL A 148 -0.76 -4.59 11.56
N CYS A 149 -0.85 -5.31 12.68
CA CYS A 149 -0.23 -6.62 12.80
C CYS A 149 -1.16 -7.66 12.15
N LEU A 150 -0.83 -8.05 10.91
CA LEU A 150 -1.61 -9.08 10.21
C LEU A 150 -1.59 -10.41 10.99
N GLY A 151 -2.77 -10.96 11.28
CA GLY A 151 -2.92 -12.21 12.01
C GLY A 151 -3.17 -12.06 13.52
N THR A 152 -3.39 -10.83 14.01
CA THR A 152 -4.05 -10.57 15.30
C THR A 152 -5.53 -10.21 15.06
N ASP A 153 -6.18 -9.50 15.97
CA ASP A 153 -7.55 -8.98 15.80
C ASP A 153 -7.71 -7.93 14.68
N ASP A 154 -6.71 -7.78 13.80
CA ASP A 154 -6.59 -6.79 12.72
C ASP A 154 -6.88 -5.35 13.17
N THR A 155 -6.80 -5.07 14.48
CA THR A 155 -6.99 -3.72 15.01
C THR A 155 -5.81 -2.85 14.54
N PRO A 156 -6.08 -1.71 13.89
CA PRO A 156 -5.02 -0.78 13.55
C PRO A 156 -4.30 -0.31 14.81
N MET A 157 -2.99 -0.54 14.84
CA MET A 157 -2.09 0.05 15.81
C MET A 157 -1.72 1.46 15.33
N ASN A 158 -2.18 2.45 16.08
CA ASN A 158 -1.80 3.83 15.88
C ASN A 158 -0.43 4.04 16.51
N GLY A 159 0.56 4.40 15.68
CA GLY A 159 1.93 4.60 16.15
C GLY A 159 2.01 5.73 17.16
N ALA A 160 2.45 5.42 18.38
CA ALA A 160 3.09 6.38 19.26
C ALA A 160 4.49 6.69 18.72
#